data_AF-X1C819-F1
#
_entry.id   AF-X1C819-F1
#
_cell.length_a   1.000
_cell.length_b   1.000
_cell.length_c   1.000
_cell.angle_alpha   90.00
_cell.angle_beta   90.00
_cell.angle_gamma   90.00
#
_symmetry.space_group_name_H-M   'P 1'
#
loop_
_entity.id
_entity.type
_entity.pdbx_description
1 polymer ?
#
loop_
_entity_poly.entity_id
_entity_poly.type
_entity_poly.pdbx_seq_one_letter_code
_entity_poly.pdbx_strand_id
1 'polypeptide(L)'
;MNKSSELLTNLELCAEDADKVRALIKQPGWKMIEEYFEILKDQYLNILKTERNLDKICYAQAVVNVIESLLFSMNAAILEGNEADKQIKEIKKKK
;
A
#
# COMPACT_ATOMS: atom_id res chain seq x y z
N MET A 1 26.77 1.59 16.54
CA MET A 1 25.45 1.35 17.15
C MET A 1 25.37 -0.11 17.62
N ASN A 2 24.69 -0.37 18.73
CA ASN A 2 24.33 -1.73 19.18
C ASN A 2 23.21 -2.27 18.26
N LYS A 3 23.26 -3.54 17.83
CA LYS A 3 22.23 -4.19 16.98
C LYS A 3 20.79 -4.04 17.49
N SER A 4 20.59 -4.01 18.81
CA SER A 4 19.28 -3.76 19.44
C SER A 4 18.80 -2.31 19.28
N SER A 5 19.71 -1.35 19.19
CA SER A 5 19.38 0.06 18.91
C SER A 5 18.99 0.25 17.45
N GLU A 6 19.69 -0.41 16.53
CA GLU A 6 19.42 -0.34 15.09
C GLU A 6 18.07 -0.99 14.74
N LEU A 7 17.78 -2.16 15.34
CA LEU A 7 16.48 -2.81 15.21
C LEU A 7 15.33 -1.89 15.69
N LEU A 8 15.48 -1.26 16.85
CA LEU A 8 14.46 -0.37 17.39
C LEU A 8 14.20 0.82 16.45
N THR A 9 15.25 1.44 15.93
CA THR A 9 15.14 2.56 14.97
C THR A 9 14.41 2.13 13.70
N ASN A 10 14.72 0.96 13.14
CA ASN A 10 14.05 0.47 11.93
C ASN A 10 12.57 0.19 12.16
N LEU A 11 12.20 -0.37 13.32
CA LEU A 11 10.81 -0.60 13.68
C LEU A 11 10.06 0.73 13.87
N GLU A 12 10.68 1.73 14.50
CA GLU A 12 10.09 3.06 14.69
C GLU A 12 9.84 3.76 13.34
N LEU A 13 10.78 3.66 12.39
CA LEU A 13 10.58 4.17 11.01
C LEU A 13 9.42 3.47 10.30
N CYS A 14 9.32 2.14 10.40
CA CYS A 14 8.23 1.37 9.80
C CYS A 14 6.85 1.76 10.36
N ALA A 15 6.75 1.96 11.68
CA ALA A 15 5.54 2.43 12.32
C ALA A 15 5.17 3.86 11.88
N GLU A 16 6.16 4.76 11.78
CA GLU A 16 5.96 6.15 11.34
C GLU A 16 5.44 6.21 9.89
N ASP A 17 6.02 5.42 8.99
CA ASP A 17 5.58 5.39 7.59
C ASP A 17 4.16 4.81 7.46
N ALA A 18 3.81 3.79 8.26
CA ALA A 18 2.44 3.31 8.34
C ALA A 18 1.46 4.35 8.88
N ASP A 19 1.88 5.20 9.83
CA ASP A 19 1.07 6.33 10.32
C ASP A 19 0.82 7.35 9.21
N LYS A 20 1.83 7.68 8.40
CA LYS A 20 1.67 8.57 7.24
C LYS A 20 0.66 8.02 6.23
N VAL A 21 0.75 6.72 5.92
CA VAL A 21 -0.21 6.06 5.03
C VAL A 21 -1.62 6.09 5.63
N ARG A 22 -1.77 5.74 6.93
CA ARG A 22 -3.06 5.82 7.64
C ARG A 22 -3.66 7.23 7.64
N ALA A 23 -2.83 8.25 7.79
CA ALA A 23 -3.26 9.64 7.76
C ALA A 23 -3.70 10.06 6.34
N LEU A 24 -2.98 9.62 5.31
CA LEU A 24 -3.31 9.88 3.91
C LEU A 24 -4.67 9.26 3.54
N ILE A 25 -4.90 7.98 3.83
CA ILE A 25 -6.12 7.29 3.41
C ILE A 25 -7.40 7.82 4.09
N LYS A 26 -7.26 8.49 5.24
CA LYS A 26 -8.37 9.14 5.95
C LYS A 26 -8.73 10.51 5.39
N GLN A 27 -7.91 11.08 4.50
CA GLN A 27 -8.20 12.37 3.90
C GLN A 27 -9.39 12.26 2.94
N PRO A 28 -10.31 13.24 2.90
CA PRO A 28 -11.42 13.24 1.95
C PRO A 28 -10.99 13.10 0.49
N GLY A 29 -9.84 13.68 0.13
CA GLY A 29 -9.28 13.57 -1.22
C GLY A 29 -8.84 12.16 -1.60
N TRP A 30 -8.51 11.30 -0.62
CA TRP A 30 -8.17 9.91 -0.89
C TRP A 30 -9.36 9.12 -1.43
N LYS A 31 -10.55 9.34 -0.88
CA LYS A 31 -11.77 8.71 -1.39
C LYS A 31 -12.01 9.01 -2.87
N MET A 32 -11.75 10.25 -3.30
CA MET A 32 -11.86 10.62 -4.72
C MET A 32 -10.82 9.91 -5.59
N ILE A 33 -9.62 9.66 -5.06
CA ILE A 33 -8.57 8.89 -5.74
C ILE A 33 -8.98 7.42 -5.85
N GLU A 34 -9.55 6.82 -4.79
CA GLU A 34 -10.06 5.45 -4.82
C GLU A 34 -11.19 5.29 -5.84
N GLU A 35 -12.17 6.19 -5.82
CA GLU A 35 -13.27 6.22 -6.81
C GLU A 35 -12.72 6.35 -8.24
N TYR A 36 -11.71 7.20 -8.46
CA TYR A 36 -11.04 7.32 -9.76
C TYR A 36 -10.35 6.02 -10.17
N PHE A 37 -9.63 5.36 -9.26
CA PHE A 37 -8.98 4.08 -9.54
C PHE A 37 -9.98 2.97 -9.86
N GLU A 38 -11.13 2.92 -9.18
CA GLU A 38 -12.20 1.97 -9.48
C GLU A 38 -12.76 2.19 -10.90
N ILE A 39 -13.10 3.45 -11.24
CA ILE A 39 -13.58 3.80 -12.58
C ILE A 39 -12.55 3.43 -13.65
N LEU A 40 -11.27 3.76 -13.42
CA LEU A 40 -10.19 3.49 -14.37
C LEU A 40 -10.00 1.98 -14.54
N LYS A 41 -9.98 1.22 -13.44
CA LYS A 41 -9.88 -0.23 -13.46
C LYS A 41 -11.03 -0.84 -14.25
N ASP A 42 -12.26 -0.40 -14.03
CA ASP A 42 -13.43 -0.90 -14.74
C ASP A 42 -13.37 -0.62 -16.26
N GLN A 43 -12.90 0.56 -16.64
CA GLN A 43 -12.66 0.90 -18.05
C GLN A 43 -11.67 -0.06 -18.71
N TYR A 44 -10.53 -0.33 -18.06
CA TYR A 44 -9.50 -1.22 -18.61
C TYR A 44 -9.92 -2.69 -18.56
N LEU A 45 -10.65 -3.13 -17.53
CA LEU A 45 -11.28 -4.45 -17.50
C LEU A 45 -12.27 -4.63 -18.67
N ASN A 46 -12.98 -3.58 -19.09
CA ASN A 46 -13.85 -3.64 -20.26
C ASN A 46 -13.05 -3.78 -21.56
N ILE A 47 -11.90 -3.11 -21.69
CA ILE A 47 -10.98 -3.31 -22.82
C ILE A 47 -10.54 -4.78 -22.88
N LEU A 48 -10.15 -5.37 -21.75
CA LEU A 48 -9.73 -6.77 -21.68
C LEU A 48 -10.80 -7.77 -22.12
N LYS A 49 -12.08 -7.42 -21.95
CA LYS A 49 -13.22 -8.28 -22.34
C LYS A 49 -13.59 -8.16 -23.82
N THR A 50 -13.23 -7.06 -24.47
CA THR A 50 -13.78 -6.68 -25.79
C THR A 50 -12.74 -6.55 -26.89
N GLU A 51 -11.50 -6.21 -26.54
CA GLU A 51 -10.41 -5.99 -27.48
C GLU A 51 -9.79 -7.32 -27.96
N ARG A 52 -9.30 -7.34 -29.19
CA ARG A 52 -8.58 -8.47 -29.79
C ARG A 52 -7.14 -8.13 -30.18
N ASN A 53 -6.79 -6.85 -30.19
CA ASN A 53 -5.40 -6.42 -30.34
C ASN A 53 -4.59 -6.74 -29.08
N LEU A 54 -3.54 -7.57 -29.24
CA LEU A 54 -2.73 -8.06 -28.13
C LEU A 54 -2.01 -6.94 -27.36
N ASP A 55 -1.48 -5.93 -28.05
CA ASP A 55 -0.73 -4.85 -27.40
C ASP A 55 -1.62 -4.04 -26.45
N LYS A 56 -2.85 -3.75 -26.89
CA LYS A 56 -3.85 -3.07 -26.05
C LYS A 56 -4.29 -3.91 -24.86
N ILE A 57 -4.39 -5.23 -25.04
CA ILE A 57 -4.69 -6.15 -23.94
C ILE A 57 -3.57 -6.12 -22.91
N CYS A 58 -2.31 -6.24 -23.34
CA CYS A 58 -1.15 -6.17 -22.44
C CYS A 58 -1.08 -4.82 -21.70
N TYR A 59 -1.33 -3.72 -22.40
CA TYR A 59 -1.40 -2.39 -21.79
C TYR A 59 -2.51 -2.32 -20.72
N ALA A 60 -3.71 -2.80 -21.04
CA ALA A 60 -4.83 -2.80 -20.10
C ALA A 60 -4.56 -3.68 -18.87
N GLN A 61 -3.92 -4.85 -19.05
CA GLN A 61 -3.48 -5.70 -17.93
C GLN A 61 -2.48 -4.98 -17.04
N ALA A 62 -1.50 -4.29 -17.63
CA ALA A 62 -0.50 -3.55 -16.86
C ALA A 62 -1.15 -2.46 -15.99
N VAL A 63 -2.11 -1.71 -16.53
CA VAL A 63 -2.82 -0.67 -15.78
C VAL A 63 -3.59 -1.28 -14.59
N VAL A 64 -4.36 -2.34 -14.82
CA VAL A 64 -5.11 -3.02 -13.75
C VAL A 64 -4.16 -3.52 -12.66
N ASN A 65 -3.06 -4.19 -13.04
CA ASN A 65 -2.07 -4.71 -12.10
C ASN A 65 -1.40 -3.61 -11.26
N VAL A 66 -1.09 -2.46 -11.86
CA VAL A 66 -0.50 -1.32 -11.14
C VAL A 66 -1.49 -0.77 -10.11
N ILE A 67 -2.76 -0.60 -10.47
CA ILE A 67 -3.79 -0.12 -9.54
C ILE A 67 -3.93 -1.09 -8.36
N GLU A 68 -4.04 -2.39 -8.63
CA GLU A 68 -4.17 -3.41 -7.59
C GLU A 68 -2.93 -3.48 -6.70
N SER A 69 -1.74 -3.40 -7.29
CA SER A 69 -0.47 -3.39 -6.56
C SER A 69 -0.35 -2.18 -5.64
N LEU A 70 -0.74 -0.98 -6.09
CA LEU A 70 -0.70 0.22 -5.26
C LEU A 70 -1.61 0.10 -4.04
N LEU A 71 -2.87 -0.29 -4.24
CA LEU A 71 -3.83 -0.49 -3.15
C LEU A 71 -3.37 -1.58 -2.18
N PHE A 72 -2.80 -2.67 -2.71
CA PHE A 72 -2.23 -3.74 -1.88
C PHE A 72 -1.02 -3.24 -1.06
N SER A 73 -0.06 -2.55 -1.68
CA SER A 73 1.14 -2.06 -1.01
C SER A 73 0.83 -1.08 0.12
N MET A 74 -0.20 -0.24 -0.03
CA MET A 74 -0.63 0.65 1.05
C MET A 74 -1.19 -0.13 2.24
N ASN A 75 -2.04 -1.12 2.00
CA ASN A 75 -2.55 -1.97 3.07
C ASN A 75 -1.43 -2.79 3.74
N ALA A 76 -0.49 -3.31 2.95
CA ALA A 76 0.68 -4.02 3.46
C ALA A 76 1.53 -3.13 4.37
N ALA A 77 1.82 -1.89 3.97
CA ALA A 77 2.56 -0.94 4.79
C ALA A 77 1.87 -0.68 6.14
N ILE A 78 0.53 -0.58 6.16
CA ILE A 78 -0.23 -0.44 7.41
C ILE A 78 -0.09 -1.68 8.30
N LEU A 79 -0.20 -2.88 7.72
CA LEU A 79 -0.06 -4.14 8.45
C LEU A 79 1.35 -4.30 9.03
N GLU A 80 2.38 -4.00 8.25
CA GLU A 80 3.78 -4.04 8.67
C GLU A 80 4.05 -3.07 9.82
N GLY A 81 3.56 -1.83 9.73
CA GLY A 81 3.70 -0.86 10.83
C GLY A 81 2.94 -1.25 12.09
N ASN A 82 1.75 -1.86 11.97
CA ASN A 82 1.02 -2.39 13.12
C ASN A 82 1.81 -3.52 13.82
N GLU A 83 2.52 -4.33 13.05
CA GLU A 83 3.39 -5.37 13.59
C GLU A 83 4.64 -4.77 14.24
N ALA A 84 5.23 -3.74 13.63
CA ALA A 84 6.35 -3.00 14.21
C ALA A 84 5.97 -2.39 15.58
N ASP A 85 4.79 -1.79 15.69
CA ASP A 85 4.26 -1.25 16.96
C ASP A 85 4.17 -2.30 18.07
N LYS A 86 3.76 -3.54 17.73
CA LYS A 86 3.73 -4.64 18.70
C LYS A 86 5.14 -4.99 19.17
N GLN A 87 6.08 -5.13 18.24
CA GLN A 87 7.47 -5.48 18.55
C GLN A 87 8.14 -4.38 19.40
N ILE A 88 7.89 -3.10 19.12
CA ILE A 88 8.38 -1.97 19.94
C ILE A 88 7.88 -2.09 21.38
N LYS A 89 6.58 -2.36 21.57
CA LYS A 89 5.99 -2.52 22.90
C LYS A 89 6.62 -3.68 23.66
N GLU A 90 6.90 -4.80 22.99
CA GLU A 90 7.57 -5.94 23.62
C GLU A 90 9.02 -5.63 24.01
N ILE A 91 9.78 -4.95 23.14
CA ILE A 91 11.17 -4.55 23.44
C ILE A 91 11.19 -3.59 24.63
N LYS A 92 10.30 -2.60 24.66
CA LYS A 92 10.21 -1.61 25.74
C LYS A 92 9.77 -2.22 27.08
N LYS A 93 8.99 -3.31 27.07
CA LYS A 93 8.62 -4.06 28.30
C LYS A 93 9.74 -4.93 28.86
N LYS A 94 10.71 -5.34 28.02
CA LYS A 94 11.84 -6.21 28.39
C LYS A 94 13.08 -5.43 28.85
N LYS A 95 13.08 -4.10 28.70
CA LYS A 95 14.09 -3.19 29.24
C LYS A 95 13.63 -2.65 30.59
#